data_AF-A0A2V7UXK9-F1
#
_entry.id   AF-A0A2V7UXK9-F1
#
_cell.length_a   1.000
_cell.length_b   1.000
_cell.length_c   1.000
_cell.angle_alpha   90.00
_cell.angle_beta   90.00
_cell.angle_gamma   90.00
#
_symmetry.space_group_name_H-M   'P 1'
#
loop_
_entity.id
_entity.type
_entity.pdbx_description
1 polymer ?
#
loop_
_entity_poly.entity_id
_entity_poly.type
_entity_poly.pdbx_seq_one_letter_code
_entity_poly.pdbx_strand_id
1 'polypeptide(L)' 'MVNSSLTYKIGETADRTGTYECLICKYAGVVTEVHVEKGKILPMCATCKDSDTTWHFKKSS' A
#
# COMPACT_ATOMS: atom_id res chain seq x y z
N MET A 1 5.96 11.53 15.45
CA MET A 1 6.72 11.63 14.18
C MET A 1 5.79 11.13 13.09
N VAL A 2 5.14 12.02 12.36
CA VAL A 2 4.30 11.62 11.22
C VAL A 2 5.28 11.21 10.12
N ASN A 3 5.26 9.96 9.67
CA ASN A 3 5.98 9.61 8.46
C ASN A 3 5.37 10.46 7.34
N SER A 4 6.10 11.48 6.86
CA SER A 4 5.72 12.24 5.65
C SER A 4 5.55 11.32 4.44
N SER A 5 6.14 10.13 4.50
CA SER A 5 5.91 9.05 3.58
C SER A 5 4.57 8.40 3.94
N LEU A 6 3.53 8.71 3.17
CA LEU A 6 2.23 8.01 3.13
C LEU A 6 2.40 6.54 2.69
N THR A 7 3.36 5.83 3.27
CA THR A 7 3.85 4.51 2.90
C THR A 7 3.69 3.55 4.05
N TYR A 8 3.32 2.33 3.73
CA TYR A 8 2.94 1.30 4.68
C TYR A 8 3.47 -0.04 4.19
N LYS A 9 3.94 -0.89 5.09
CA LYS A 9 4.35 -2.26 4.77
C LYS A 9 3.16 -3.21 4.77
N ILE A 10 3.32 -4.34 4.10
CA ILE A 10 2.45 -5.50 4.28
C ILE A 10 2.28 -5.83 5.76
N GLY A 11 1.05 -6.13 6.17
CA GLY A 11 0.75 -6.42 7.58
C GLY A 11 0.56 -5.16 8.44
N GLU A 12 0.86 -3.96 7.94
CA GLU A 12 0.53 -2.73 8.65
C GLU A 12 -0.96 -2.40 8.53
N THR A 13 -1.46 -1.72 9.56
CA THR A 13 -2.84 -1.24 9.59
C THR A 13 -2.95 0.04 8.76
N ALA A 14 -3.91 0.08 7.85
CA ALA A 14 -4.25 1.27 7.10
C ALA A 14 -4.76 2.38 8.05
N ASP A 15 -4.08 3.53 8.07
CA ASP A 15 -4.51 4.70 8.85
C ASP A 15 -5.73 5.40 8.20
N ARG A 16 -5.96 5.18 6.90
CA ARG A 16 -6.97 5.89 6.10
C ARG A 16 -7.71 4.92 5.20
N THR A 17 -8.98 5.23 4.90
CA THR A 17 -9.71 4.52 3.85
C THR A 17 -9.33 5.11 2.49
N GLY A 18 -8.94 4.26 1.55
CA GLY A 18 -8.68 4.67 0.18
C GLY A 18 -7.81 3.70 -0.59
N THR A 19 -7.21 4.22 -1.66
CA THR A 19 -6.41 3.44 -2.60
C THR A 19 -4.94 3.51 -2.25
N TYR A 20 -4.34 2.33 -2.16
CA TYR A 20 -2.92 2.10 -1.89
C TYR A 20 -2.26 1.49 -3.11
N GLU A 21 -1.18 2.10 -3.60
CA GLU A 21 -0.39 1.67 -4.75
C GLU A 21 0.88 0.97 -4.29
N CYS A 22 1.19 -0.20 -4.84
CA CYS A 22 2.44 -0.89 -4.53
C CYS A 22 3.62 -0.15 -5.17
N LEU A 23 4.56 0.33 -4.36
CA LEU A 23 5.75 1.04 -4.84
C LEU A 23 6.65 0.13 -5.68
N ILE A 24 6.83 -1.13 -5.30
CA ILE A 24 7.68 -2.07 -6.04
C ILE A 24 7.12 -2.30 -7.45
N CYS A 25 5.82 -2.53 -7.57
CA CYS A 25 5.17 -2.68 -8.88
C CYS A 25 5.33 -1.41 -9.71
N LYS A 26 5.12 -0.24 -9.09
CA LYS A 26 5.28 1.06 -9.75
C LYS A 26 6.68 1.24 -10.32
N TYR A 27 7.73 0.91 -9.54
CA TYR A 27 9.12 0.97 -10.02
C TYR A 27 9.39 -0.03 -11.15
N ALA A 28 8.70 -1.16 -11.17
CA ALA A 28 8.74 -2.13 -12.26
C ALA A 28 7.89 -1.72 -13.49
N GLY A 29 7.21 -0.57 -13.46
CA GLY A 29 6.31 -0.12 -14.53
C GLY A 29 4.93 -0.79 -14.53
N VAL A 30 4.58 -1.50 -13.46
CA VAL A 30 3.28 -2.17 -13.29
C VAL A 30 2.43 -1.41 -12.28
N VAL A 31 1.18 -1.11 -12.63
CA VAL A 31 0.24 -0.50 -11.68
C VAL A 31 -0.43 -1.61 -10.88
N THR A 32 -0.23 -1.61 -9.56
CA THR A 32 -0.95 -2.51 -8.65
C THR A 32 -1.50 -1.68 -7.51
N GLU A 33 -2.82 -1.62 -7.43
CA GLU A 33 -3.54 -0.80 -6.46
C GLU A 33 -4.52 -1.68 -5.68
N VAL A 34 -4.69 -1.40 -4.38
CA VAL A 34 -5.67 -2.05 -3.51
C VAL A 34 -6.46 -1.00 -2.76
N HIS A 35 -7.77 -1.24 -2.60
CA HIS A 35 -8.61 -0.41 -1.75
C HIS A 35 -8.66 -1.03 -0.36
N VAL A 36 -8.29 -0.26 0.66
CA VAL A 36 -8.26 -0.74 2.04
C VAL A 36 -8.95 0.29 2.93
N GLU A 37 -9.79 -0.20 3.83
CA GLU A 37 -10.48 0.64 4.82
C GLU A 37 -9.56 0.95 6.00
N LYS A 38 -9.75 2.12 6.61
CA LYS A 38 -9.07 2.46 7.86
C LYS A 38 -9.26 1.36 8.90
N GLY A 39 -8.16 0.96 9.53
CA GLY A 39 -8.16 -0.10 10.55
C GLY A 39 -8.03 -1.52 9.97
N LYS A 40 -8.06 -1.69 8.64
CA LYS A 40 -7.79 -2.98 8.00
C LYS A 40 -6.29 -3.15 7.76
N ILE A 41 -5.86 -4.41 7.68
CA ILE A 41 -4.49 -4.76 7.38
C ILE A 41 -4.25 -4.67 5.88
N LEU A 42 -3.13 -4.06 5.49
CA LEU A 42 -2.71 -4.00 4.09
C LEU A 42 -2.32 -5.40 3.58
N PRO A 43 -2.94 -5.86 2.49
CA PRO A 43 -2.73 -7.20 1.98
C PRO A 43 -1.35 -7.35 1.34
N MET A 44 -0.96 -8.61 1.08
CA MET A 44 0.19 -8.89 0.23
C MET A 44 -0.08 -8.41 -1.20
N CYS A 45 0.93 -7.85 -1.87
CA CYS A 45 0.81 -7.53 -3.29
C CYS A 45 0.71 -8.83 -4.10
N ALA A 46 -0.35 -8.94 -4.91
CA ALA A 46 -0.58 -10.10 -5.77
C ALA A 46 0.51 -10.30 -6.83
N THR A 47 1.14 -9.19 -7.26
CA THR A 47 2.17 -9.17 -8.32
C THR A 47 3.56 -9.47 -7.76
N CYS A 48 3.94 -8.83 -6.66
CA CYS A 48 5.29 -8.99 -6.10
C CYS A 48 5.50 -10.40 -5.55
N LYS A 49 4.46 -11.04 -4.98
CA LYS A 49 4.54 -12.33 -4.24
C LYS A 49 5.65 -12.37 -3.17
N ASP A 50 6.17 -11.21 -2.79
CA ASP A 50 7.34 -11.06 -1.94
C ASP A 50 6.97 -10.38 -0.61
N SER A 51 7.67 -10.79 0.44
CA SER A 51 7.38 -10.41 1.84
C SER A 51 7.68 -8.94 2.18
N ASP A 52 8.31 -8.17 1.27
CA ASP A 52 8.63 -6.75 1.50
C ASP A 52 7.76 -5.79 0.66
N THR A 53 6.49 -6.16 0.44
CA THR A 53 5.56 -5.27 -0.25
C THR A 53 5.42 -3.94 0.52
N THR A 54 5.75 -2.84 -0.15
CA THR A 54 5.51 -1.48 0.34
C THR A 54 4.38 -0.81 -0.45
N TRP A 55 3.33 -0.42 0.26
CA TRP A 55 2.16 0.30 -0.23
C TRP A 55 2.34 1.80 -0.03
N HIS A 56 1.86 2.61 -0.98
CA HIS A 56 1.81 4.06 -0.88
C HIS A 56 0.38 4.54 -1.07
N PHE A 57 -0.12 5.32 -0.13
CA PHE A 57 -1.47 5.85 -0.19
C PHE A 57 -1.57 6.95 -1.24
N LYS A 58 -2.44 6.73 -2.23
CA LYS A 58 -2.56 7.60 -3.41
C LYS A 58 -3.71 8.58 -3.29
N LYS A 59 -4.87 8.11 -2.82
CA LYS A 59 -6.10 8.90 -2.77
C LYS A 59 -7.13 8.31 -1.80
N SER A 60 -7.75 9.15 -0.99
CA SER A 60 -9.02 8.83 -0.32
C SER A 60 -10.13 9.09 -1.32
N SER A 61 -11.00 8.10 -1.51
CA SER A 61 -12.26 8.29 -2.23
C SER A 61 -13.33 8.78 -1.28
#